data_AF-A0A0A6PAP5-F1
#
_entry.id   AF-A0A0A6PAP5-F1
#
_cell.length_a   1.000
_cell.length_b   1.000
_cell.length_c   1.000
_cell.angle_alpha   90.00
_cell.angle_beta   90.00
_cell.angle_gamma   90.00
#
_symmetry.space_group_name_H-M   'P 1'
#
loop_
_entity.id
_entity.type
_entity.pdbx_description
1 polymer ?
#
loop_
_entity_poly.entity_id
_entity_poly.type
_entity_poly.pdbx_seq_one_letter_code
_entity_poly.pdbx_strand_id
1 'polypeptide(L)'
;MPQQAHYEVGYGIKVQLPNKLLRVGSDRFMQIEGINIPANIQAIHEHCQELGNSLIMVAIDDELAGAIELEARLRPEAQKVIEQLQQRGLALYIISGDQEGSTRKLAAQLGIKNYFANTLPENKIPRKLC
;
A
#
# COMPACT_ATOMS: atom_id res chain seq x y z
N MET A 1 -0.34 -15.48 29.42
CA MET A 1 -1.45 -14.53 29.22
C MET A 1 -1.46 -14.16 27.74
N PRO A 2 -2.57 -14.34 27.00
CA PRO A 2 -2.57 -13.99 25.58
C PRO A 2 -2.43 -12.46 25.42
N GLN A 3 -1.53 -12.03 24.55
CA GLN A 3 -1.44 -10.64 24.11
C GLN A 3 -2.75 -10.25 23.42
N GLN A 4 -3.38 -9.15 23.85
CA GLN A 4 -4.60 -8.64 23.22
C GLN A 4 -4.20 -7.71 22.06
N ALA A 5 -4.26 -8.23 20.84
CA ALA A 5 -4.11 -7.44 19.62
C ALA A 5 -5.48 -6.87 19.23
N HIS A 6 -5.55 -5.54 19.11
CA HIS A 6 -6.69 -4.85 18.51
C HIS A 6 -6.34 -4.45 17.09
N TYR A 7 -7.16 -4.90 16.15
CA TYR A 7 -7.03 -4.59 14.74
C TYR A 7 -7.96 -3.42 14.41
N GLU A 8 -7.39 -2.29 13.99
CA GLU A 8 -8.17 -1.20 13.41
C GLU A 8 -8.09 -1.33 11.89
N VAL A 9 -9.11 -2.02 11.35
CA VAL A 9 -9.20 -2.35 9.93
C VAL A 9 -9.08 -1.07 9.10
N GLY A 10 -8.05 -1.03 8.25
CA GLY A 10 -7.80 0.07 7.32
C GLY A 10 -6.72 1.06 7.75
N TYR A 11 -6.18 0.98 8.96
CA TYR A 11 -5.18 1.94 9.44
C TYR A 11 -3.93 1.30 10.04
N GLY A 12 -4.07 0.29 10.91
CA GLY A 12 -2.93 -0.31 11.58
C GLY A 12 -3.28 -1.40 12.59
N ILE A 13 -2.27 -1.82 13.33
CA ILE A 13 -2.36 -2.82 14.40
C ILE A 13 -1.87 -2.17 15.70
N LYS A 14 -2.68 -2.32 16.75
CA LYS A 14 -2.35 -1.88 18.11
C LYS A 14 -2.31 -3.10 19.03
N VAL A 15 -1.20 -3.30 19.74
CA VAL A 15 -1.00 -4.45 20.63
C VAL A 15 -0.62 -3.96 22.02
N GLN A 16 -1.45 -4.31 23.00
CA GLN A 16 -1.13 -4.08 24.40
C GLN A 16 -0.29 -5.25 24.93
N LEU A 17 0.97 -4.96 25.25
CA LEU A 17 1.86 -5.84 26.02
C LEU A 17 1.76 -5.49 27.52
N PRO A 18 2.18 -6.38 28.43
CA PRO A 18 2.09 -6.12 29.87
C PRO A 18 2.75 -4.81 30.34
N ASN A 19 3.77 -4.34 29.62
CA ASN A 19 4.57 -3.17 29.99
C ASN A 19 4.77 -2.16 28.85
N LYS A 20 4.14 -2.39 27.68
CA LYS A 20 4.34 -1.57 26.48
C LYS A 20 3.11 -1.56 25.60
N LEU A 21 2.87 -0.45 24.92
CA LEU A 21 1.89 -0.32 23.85
C LEU A 21 2.60 -0.24 22.50
N LEU A 22 2.44 -1.30 21.69
CA LEU A 22 2.99 -1.33 20.34
C LEU A 22 1.93 -0.87 19.33
N ARG A 23 2.34 0.01 18.41
CA ARG A 23 1.52 0.49 17.30
C ARG A 23 2.28 0.34 16.00
N VAL A 24 1.67 -0.29 15.01
CA VAL A 24 2.27 -0.51 13.69
C VAL A 24 1.26 -0.10 12.62
N GLY A 25 1.62 0.83 11.74
CA GLY A 25 0.69 1.29 10.71
C GLY A 25 1.23 2.42 9.84
N SER A 26 0.35 3.06 9.08
CA SER A 26 0.68 4.17 8.19
C SER A 26 0.97 5.48 8.94
N ASP A 27 1.40 6.50 8.21
CA ASP A 27 1.52 7.88 8.68
C ASP A 27 0.19 8.38 9.31
N ARG A 28 -0.94 8.11 8.64
CA ARG A 28 -2.27 8.46 9.11
C ARG A 28 -2.61 7.77 10.44
N PHE A 29 -2.24 6.51 10.58
CA PHE A 29 -2.46 5.78 11.84
C PHE A 29 -1.65 6.38 12.99
N MET A 30 -0.39 6.75 12.74
CA MET A 30 0.44 7.42 13.73
C MET A 30 -0.15 8.77 14.17
N GLN A 31 -0.69 9.56 13.24
CA GLN A 31 -1.37 10.81 13.55
C GLN A 31 -2.63 10.61 14.40
N ILE A 32 -3.47 9.61 14.06
CA ILE A 32 -4.67 9.26 14.84
C ILE A 32 -4.30 8.85 16.27
N GLU A 33 -3.20 8.10 16.42
CA GLU A 33 -2.69 7.63 17.70
C GLU A 33 -1.83 8.68 18.45
N GLY A 34 -1.73 9.90 17.93
CA GLY A 34 -0.98 11.00 18.56
C GLY A 34 0.54 10.81 18.59
N ILE A 35 1.08 9.92 17.75
CA ILE A 35 2.53 9.71 17.63
C ILE A 35 3.16 10.85 16.84
N ASN A 36 4.14 11.52 17.44
CA ASN A 36 4.94 12.52 16.74
C ASN A 36 5.85 11.85 15.70
N ILE A 37 5.77 12.28 14.45
CA ILE A 37 6.61 11.80 13.35
C ILE A 37 7.73 12.84 13.13
N PRO A 38 9.00 12.49 13.38
CA PRO A 38 10.12 13.40 13.15
C PRO A 38 10.27 13.81 11.67
N ALA A 39 10.73 15.04 11.42
CA ALA A 39 10.83 15.61 10.07
C ALA A 39 11.71 14.76 9.11
N ASN A 40 12.76 14.12 9.61
CA ASN A 40 13.58 13.21 8.79
C ASN A 40 12.81 11.96 8.35
N ILE A 41 11.93 11.42 9.18
CA ILE A 41 11.06 10.29 8.80
C ILE A 41 9.98 10.75 7.83
N GLN A 42 9.46 11.97 7.99
CA GLN A 42 8.49 12.53 7.06
C GLN A 42 9.08 12.73 5.65
N ALA A 43 10.33 13.20 5.56
CA ALA A 43 11.04 13.27 4.28
C ALA A 43 11.26 11.88 3.63
N ILE A 44 11.57 10.85 4.43
CA ILE A 44 11.65 9.47 3.94
C ILE A 44 10.29 8.97 3.45
N HIS A 45 9.21 9.27 4.18
CA HIS A 45 7.85 8.92 3.78
C HIS A 45 7.46 9.52 2.44
N GLU A 46 7.72 10.82 2.23
CA GLU A 46 7.49 11.51 0.95
C GLU A 46 8.28 10.85 -0.18
N HIS A 47 9.56 10.53 0.05
CA HIS A 47 10.38 9.83 -0.93
C HIS A 47 9.84 8.43 -1.28
N CYS A 48 9.42 7.65 -0.28
CA CYS A 48 8.79 6.35 -0.52
C CYS A 48 7.51 6.50 -1.36
N GLN A 49 6.69 7.52 -1.11
CA GLN A 49 5.48 7.78 -1.90
C GLN A 49 5.79 8.14 -3.35
N GLU A 50 6.83 8.92 -3.62
CA GLU A 50 7.32 9.19 -4.98
C GLU A 50 7.76 7.89 -5.69
N LEU A 51 8.38 6.98 -4.94
CA LEU A 51 8.72 5.64 -5.40
C LEU A 51 7.50 4.69 -5.46
N GLY A 52 6.31 5.09 -5.02
CA GLY A 52 5.12 4.23 -4.95
C GLY A 52 5.26 3.10 -3.92
N ASN A 53 6.22 3.21 -3.02
CA ASN A 53 6.45 2.29 -1.91
C ASN A 53 5.61 2.72 -0.70
N SER A 54 5.30 1.77 0.17
CA SER A 54 4.59 2.05 1.43
C SER A 54 5.58 2.11 2.58
N LEU A 55 5.50 3.14 3.44
CA LEU A 55 6.29 3.20 4.66
C LEU A 55 5.41 2.81 5.85
N ILE A 56 5.76 1.71 6.52
CA ILE A 56 5.07 1.24 7.72
C ILE A 56 5.87 1.69 8.94
N MET A 57 5.24 2.47 9.80
CA MET A 57 5.83 3.02 11.01
C MET A 57 5.57 2.11 12.20
N VAL A 58 6.51 2.08 13.14
CA VAL A 58 6.44 1.32 14.39
C VAL A 58 6.66 2.29 15.55
N ALA A 59 5.72 2.33 16.49
CA ALA A 59 5.81 3.11 17.71
C ALA A 59 5.68 2.21 18.95
N ILE A 60 6.45 2.55 19.98
CA ILE A 60 6.42 1.93 21.30
C ILE A 60 6.09 3.04 22.28
N ASP A 61 4.95 2.94 22.98
CA ASP A 61 4.55 3.90 24.01
C ASP A 61 4.72 5.38 23.59
N ASP A 62 3.98 5.98 22.67
CA ASP A 62 4.02 7.43 22.40
C ASP A 62 5.28 7.92 21.65
N GLU A 63 6.30 7.08 21.53
CA GLU A 63 7.49 7.36 20.72
C GLU A 63 7.56 6.49 19.46
N LEU A 64 7.89 7.14 18.34
CA LEU A 64 8.19 6.45 17.10
C LEU A 64 9.54 5.73 17.24
N ALA A 65 9.52 4.39 17.16
CA ALA A 65 10.70 3.54 17.26
C ALA A 65 11.41 3.34 15.90
N GLY A 66 10.69 3.46 14.80
CA GLY A 66 11.26 3.33 13.45
C GLY A 66 10.21 3.16 12.36
N ALA A 67 10.69 2.82 11.17
CA ALA A 67 9.86 2.58 9.99
C ALA A 67 10.44 1.50 9.07
N ILE A 68 9.58 0.86 8.30
CA ILE A 68 9.88 -0.24 7.37
C ILE A 68 9.32 0.15 6.00
N GLU A 69 10.19 0.28 5.01
CA GLU A 69 9.77 0.49 3.63
C GLU A 69 9.36 -0.84 3.00
N LEU A 70 8.19 -0.85 2.35
CA LEU A 70 7.65 -1.97 1.60
C LEU A 70 7.58 -1.60 0.13
N GLU A 71 8.43 -2.26 -0.66
CA GLU A 71 8.44 -2.20 -2.12
C GLU A 71 7.52 -3.29 -2.68
N ALA A 72 6.51 -2.90 -3.46
CA ALA A 72 5.70 -3.85 -4.20
C ALA A 72 6.48 -4.36 -5.42
N ARG A 73 6.85 -5.64 -5.41
CA ARG A 73 7.54 -6.27 -6.54
C ARG A 73 6.57 -7.00 -7.45
N LEU A 74 6.76 -6.78 -8.74
CA LEU A 74 6.13 -7.59 -9.78
C LEU A 74 6.63 -9.02 -9.71
N ARG A 75 5.71 -9.96 -9.93
CA ARG A 75 6.08 -11.36 -10.14
C ARG A 75 6.95 -11.45 -11.40
N PRO A 76 8.09 -12.16 -11.37
CA PRO A 76 9.00 -12.24 -12.51
C PRO A 76 8.34 -12.69 -13.81
N GLU A 77 7.33 -13.55 -13.72
CA GLU A 77 6.57 -14.08 -14.85
C GLU A 77 5.55 -13.10 -15.45
N ALA A 78 5.15 -12.05 -14.71
CA ALA A 78 4.05 -11.18 -15.09
C ALA A 78 4.30 -10.49 -16.44
N GLN A 79 5.53 -9.99 -16.64
CA GLN A 79 5.90 -9.27 -17.85
C GLN A 79 5.79 -10.17 -19.09
N LYS A 80 6.33 -11.39 -19.01
CA LYS A 80 6.25 -12.38 -20.10
C LYS A 80 4.81 -12.75 -20.44
N VAL A 81 3.95 -12.93 -19.43
CA VAL A 81 2.53 -13.23 -19.64
C VAL A 81 1.83 -12.08 -20.36
N ILE A 82 2.10 -10.84 -19.94
CA ILE A 82 1.49 -9.64 -20.53
C ILE A 82 1.92 -9.47 -21.99
N GLU A 83 3.20 -9.64 -22.30
CA GLU A 83 3.71 -9.60 -23.67
C GLU A 83 3.02 -10.65 -24.56
N GLN A 84 2.88 -11.89 -24.07
CA GLN A 84 2.21 -12.96 -24.81
C GLN A 84 0.73 -12.64 -25.08
N LEU A 85 0.03 -12.03 -24.13
CA LEU A 85 -1.36 -11.64 -24.30
C LEU A 85 -1.50 -10.47 -25.29
N GLN A 86 -0.59 -9.49 -25.24
CA GLN A 86 -0.55 -8.38 -26.19
C GLN A 86 -0.27 -8.85 -27.62
N GLN A 87 0.66 -9.80 -27.80
CA GLN A 87 0.95 -10.42 -29.10
C GLN A 87 -0.26 -11.14 -29.71
N ARG A 88 -1.20 -11.59 -28.88
CA ARG A 88 -2.48 -12.18 -29.33
C ARG A 88 -3.53 -11.12 -29.70
N GLY A 89 -3.18 -9.83 -29.64
CA GLY A 89 -4.10 -8.73 -29.96
C GLY A 89 -5.13 -8.43 -28.87
N LEU A 90 -4.94 -8.93 -27.65
CA LEU A 90 -5.88 -8.71 -26.55
C LEU A 90 -5.65 -7.34 -25.91
N ALA A 91 -6.75 -6.62 -25.66
CA ALA A 91 -6.73 -5.41 -24.87
C ALA A 91 -6.61 -5.77 -23.37
N LEU A 92 -5.59 -5.21 -22.71
CA LEU A 92 -5.36 -5.43 -21.29
C LEU A 92 -5.78 -4.21 -20.47
N TYR A 93 -6.33 -4.48 -19.29
CA TYR A 93 -6.80 -3.50 -18.32
C TYR A 93 -6.31 -3.91 -16.93
N ILE A 94 -5.77 -2.95 -16.17
CA ILE A 94 -5.52 -3.13 -14.73
C ILE A 94 -6.73 -2.59 -13.96
N ILE A 95 -7.24 -3.36 -12.99
CA ILE A 95 -8.29 -2.91 -12.07
C ILE A 95 -7.72 -3.00 -10.67
N SER A 96 -7.46 -1.85 -10.05
CA SER A 96 -6.94 -1.77 -8.68
C SER A 96 -7.84 -0.94 -7.77
N GLY A 97 -7.89 -1.36 -6.50
CA GLY A 97 -8.45 -0.56 -5.41
C GLY A 97 -7.46 0.47 -4.87
N ASP A 98 -6.20 0.39 -5.28
CA ASP A 98 -5.13 1.28 -4.84
C ASP A 98 -5.26 2.67 -5.46
N GLN A 99 -4.48 3.61 -4.93
CA GLN A 99 -4.41 4.97 -5.44
C GLN A 99 -3.93 5.03 -6.90
N GLU A 100 -4.36 6.11 -7.56
CA GLU A 100 -4.09 6.41 -8.96
C GLU A 100 -2.59 6.40 -9.30
N GLY A 101 -1.75 6.99 -8.44
CA GLY A 101 -0.30 7.05 -8.66
C GLY A 101 0.34 5.67 -8.77
N SER A 102 0.07 4.79 -7.79
CA SER A 102 0.61 3.44 -7.75
C SER A 102 0.10 2.60 -8.93
N THR A 103 -1.20 2.70 -9.23
CA THR A 103 -1.82 1.96 -10.35
C THR A 103 -1.23 2.39 -11.69
N ARG A 104 -1.03 3.70 -11.91
CA ARG A 104 -0.41 4.23 -13.13
C ARG A 104 1.03 3.77 -13.28
N LYS A 105 1.81 3.78 -12.19
CA LYS A 105 3.20 3.33 -12.20
C LYS A 105 3.30 1.86 -12.60
N LEU A 106 2.44 1.02 -12.02
CA LEU A 106 2.31 -0.39 -12.38
C LEU A 106 1.94 -0.58 -13.85
N ALA A 107 0.95 0.17 -14.35
CA ALA A 107 0.54 0.13 -15.74
C ALA A 107 1.68 0.49 -16.70
N ALA A 108 2.45 1.53 -16.38
CA ALA A 108 3.62 1.94 -17.15
C ALA A 108 4.73 0.87 -17.14
N GLN A 109 5.04 0.30 -15.98
CA GLN A 109 6.03 -0.78 -15.85
C GLN A 109 5.67 -2.02 -16.68
N LEU A 110 4.38 -2.32 -16.79
CA LEU A 110 3.85 -3.47 -17.53
C LEU A 110 3.52 -3.17 -18.99
N GLY A 111 3.67 -1.91 -19.44
CA GLY A 111 3.28 -1.50 -20.79
C GLY A 111 1.78 -1.61 -21.07
N ILE A 112 0.93 -1.57 -20.04
CA ILE A 112 -0.54 -1.64 -20.18
C ILE A 112 -1.08 -0.21 -20.27
N LYS A 113 -1.82 0.08 -21.34
CA LYS A 113 -2.36 1.42 -21.61
C LYS A 113 -3.58 1.78 -20.76
N ASN A 114 -4.39 0.78 -20.40
CA ASN A 114 -5.68 1.02 -19.75
C ASN A 114 -5.63 0.57 -18.29
N TYR A 115 -6.11 1.41 -17.38
CA TYR A 115 -6.24 1.04 -15.97
C TYR A 115 -7.39 1.80 -15.30
N PHE A 116 -7.89 1.23 -14.21
CA PHE A 116 -8.84 1.83 -13.28
C PHE A 116 -8.25 1.74 -11.87
N ALA A 117 -8.04 2.89 -11.24
CA ALA A 117 -7.58 2.99 -9.86
C ALA A 117 -8.74 3.36 -8.91
N ASN A 118 -8.51 3.26 -7.60
CA ASN A 118 -9.49 3.52 -6.55
C ASN A 118 -10.81 2.74 -6.75
N THR A 119 -10.74 1.56 -7.38
CA THR A 119 -11.93 0.77 -7.71
C THR A 119 -12.41 0.03 -6.48
N LEU A 120 -13.56 0.44 -5.94
CA LEU A 120 -14.23 -0.29 -4.85
C LEU A 120 -14.63 -1.71 -5.30
N PRO A 121 -14.72 -2.70 -4.39
CA PRO A 121 -15.06 -4.09 -4.74
C PRO A 121 -16.35 -4.22 -5.57
N GLU A 122 -17.35 -3.40 -5.24
CA GLU A 122 -18.64 -3.29 -5.93
C GLU A 122 -18.55 -2.72 -7.36
N ASN A 123 -17.46 -2.03 -7.69
CA ASN A 123 -17.20 -1.43 -8.99
C ASN A 123 -16.20 -2.23 -9.85
N LYS A 124 -15.74 -3.40 -9.38
CA LYS A 124 -14.84 -4.29 -10.15
C LYS A 124 -15.50 -4.93 -11.39
N ILE A 125 -16.80 -4.69 -11.61
CA ILE A 125 -17.51 -5.03 -12.86
C ILE A 125 -17.92 -3.71 -13.52
N PRO A 126 -17.11 -3.14 -14.43
CA PRO A 126 -17.56 -2.00 -15.20
C PRO A 126 -18.70 -2.45 -16.12
N ARG A 127 -19.90 -1.86 -15.96
CA ARG A 127 -21.07 -2.05 -16.84
C ARG A 127 -20.84 -1.68 -18.33
N LYS A 128 -19.61 -1.33 -18.73
CA LYS A 128 -19.24 -0.83 -20.07
C LYS A 128 -18.29 -1.75 -20.86
N LEU A 129 -18.28 -3.05 -20.55
CA LEU A 129 -17.51 -4.06 -21.29
C LEU A 129 -18.41 -5.09 -22.00
N CYS A 130 -19.69 -4.77 -22.22
CA CYS A 130 -20.57 -5.48 -23.15
C CYS A 130 -20.66 -4.72 -24.46
#